data_AF-A0A182SXW1-F1
#
_entry.id   AF-A0A182SXW1-F1
#
_cell.length_a   1.000
_cell.length_b   1.000
_cell.length_c   1.000
_cell.angle_alpha   90.00
_cell.angle_beta   90.00
_cell.angle_gamma   90.00
#
_symmetry.space_group_name_H-M   'P 1'
#
loop_
_entity.id
_entity.type
_entity.pdbx_description
1 polymer ?
#
loop_
_entity_poly.entity_id
_entity_poly.type
_entity_poly.pdbx_seq_one_letter_code
_entity_poly.pdbx_strand_id
1 'polypeptide(L)'
;MSCFKCSCGCDRLSKEELRILIDSADKPEDFLNNNTSREMFKKMIHPEEPDSYNPQPSGSQPTRVGKSPKPLAIKYLELIEEAETLLRANDLSDEVIEEFAYRIIDEELGDRLCESTITNRKEVLQAIIKEYGTKMLETKHFKNFKTKLIEAHNGKEIIKKS
;
A
#
# COMPACT_ATOMS: atom_id res chain seq x y z
N MET A 1 -16.54 -18.53 18.26
CA MET A 1 -16.23 -17.63 17.13
C MET A 1 -14.98 -16.85 17.50
N SER A 2 -13.80 -17.40 17.23
CA SER A 2 -12.53 -16.78 17.60
C SER A 2 -12.05 -15.89 16.46
N CYS A 3 -12.05 -14.58 16.70
CA CYS A 3 -11.30 -13.64 15.87
C CYS A 3 -9.82 -14.05 16.01
N PHE A 4 -9.30 -14.79 15.02
CA PHE A 4 -7.86 -15.02 14.89
C PHE A 4 -7.21 -13.64 14.92
N LYS A 5 -6.29 -13.41 15.87
CA LYS A 5 -5.54 -12.15 16.06
C LYS A 5 -5.30 -11.46 14.70
N CYS A 6 -5.93 -10.32 14.43
CA CYS A 6 -5.70 -9.68 13.13
C CYS A 6 -4.23 -9.23 13.06
N SER A 7 -3.46 -9.86 12.18
CA SER A 7 -2.10 -9.42 11.83
C SER A 7 -2.09 -8.02 11.22
N CYS A 8 -3.24 -7.56 10.72
CA CYS A 8 -3.46 -6.24 10.18
C CYS A 8 -3.48 -5.11 11.23
N GLY A 9 -3.65 -5.42 12.52
CA GLY A 9 -3.67 -4.45 13.61
C GLY A 9 -5.00 -3.72 13.87
N CYS A 10 -6.06 -3.98 13.10
CA CYS A 10 -7.36 -3.29 13.28
C CYS A 10 -7.99 -3.53 14.66
N ASP A 11 -7.72 -4.68 15.28
CA ASP A 11 -8.22 -5.02 16.63
C ASP A 11 -7.73 -4.03 17.69
N ARG A 12 -6.53 -3.47 17.51
CA ARG A 12 -5.86 -2.56 18.46
C ARG A 12 -6.35 -1.12 18.37
N LEU A 13 -7.06 -0.76 17.31
CA LEU A 13 -7.56 0.58 17.11
C LEU A 13 -8.87 0.80 17.87
N SER A 14 -9.06 2.02 18.36
CA SER A 14 -10.35 2.51 18.84
C SER A 14 -11.36 2.65 17.70
N LYS A 15 -12.63 2.88 18.06
CA LYS A 15 -13.70 3.08 17.10
C LYS A 15 -13.46 4.35 16.27
N GLU A 16 -13.08 5.42 16.94
CA GLU A 16 -12.77 6.71 16.34
C GLU A 16 -11.58 6.61 15.38
N GLU A 17 -10.52 5.88 15.76
CA GLU A 17 -9.38 5.63 14.86
C GLU A 17 -9.80 4.84 13.61
N LEU A 18 -10.59 3.79 13.76
CA LEU A 18 -11.11 3.04 12.60
C LEU A 18 -11.97 3.92 11.68
N ARG A 19 -12.77 4.83 12.24
CA ARG A 19 -13.56 5.77 11.46
C ARG A 19 -12.68 6.73 10.65
N ILE A 20 -11.62 7.27 11.26
CA ILE A 20 -10.65 8.11 10.55
C ILE A 20 -10.00 7.34 9.39
N LEU A 21 -9.64 6.06 9.58
CA LEU A 21 -9.08 5.24 8.52
C LEU A 21 -10.10 4.96 7.39
N ILE A 22 -11.36 4.70 7.72
CA ILE A 22 -12.42 4.51 6.73
C ILE A 22 -12.64 5.79 5.91
N ASP A 23 -12.76 6.94 6.58
CA ASP A 23 -13.01 8.23 5.94
C ASP A 23 -11.82 8.63 5.04
N SER A 24 -10.58 8.37 5.47
CA SER A 24 -9.39 8.60 4.62
C SER A 24 -9.29 7.66 3.42
N ALA A 25 -9.92 6.48 3.46
CA ALA A 25 -9.90 5.53 2.34
C ALA A 25 -10.82 5.95 1.18
N ASP A 26 -11.57 7.05 1.30
CA ASP A 26 -12.45 7.55 0.23
C ASP A 26 -11.73 8.38 -0.84
N LYS A 27 -10.59 8.98 -0.51
CA LYS A 27 -9.81 9.79 -1.44
C LYS A 27 -8.35 9.36 -1.46
N PRO A 28 -7.71 9.30 -2.63
CA PRO A 28 -6.30 8.94 -2.72
C PRO A 28 -5.41 9.82 -1.84
N GLU A 29 -5.59 11.15 -1.89
CA GLU A 29 -4.78 12.10 -1.14
C GLU A 29 -4.91 11.92 0.38
N ASP A 30 -6.13 11.73 0.88
CA ASP A 30 -6.39 11.53 2.31
C ASP A 30 -5.79 10.21 2.81
N PHE A 31 -5.89 9.14 2.00
CA PHE A 31 -5.27 7.86 2.30
C PHE A 31 -3.74 7.94 2.32
N LEU A 32 -3.14 8.57 1.31
CA LEU A 32 -1.69 8.67 1.15
C LEU A 32 -1.05 9.50 2.25
N ASN A 33 -1.73 10.55 2.73
CA ASN A 33 -1.29 11.36 3.85
C ASN A 33 -1.41 10.65 5.22
N ASN A 34 -2.08 9.49 5.29
CA ASN A 34 -2.25 8.74 6.52
C ASN A 34 -1.30 7.53 6.59
N ASN A 35 -0.16 7.71 7.25
CA ASN A 35 0.85 6.65 7.37
C ASN A 35 0.31 5.36 8.02
N THR A 36 -0.61 5.48 8.98
CA THR A 36 -1.24 4.32 9.63
C THR A 36 -2.09 3.54 8.62
N SER A 37 -2.86 4.23 7.77
CA SER A 37 -3.64 3.60 6.70
C SER A 37 -2.75 2.83 5.73
N ARG A 38 -1.63 3.42 5.28
CA ARG A 38 -0.67 2.78 4.36
C ARG A 38 -0.05 1.52 4.95
N GLU A 39 0.43 1.61 6.18
CA GLU A 39 1.06 0.48 6.88
C GLU A 39 0.07 -0.67 7.13
N MET A 40 -1.16 -0.35 7.53
CA MET A 40 -2.21 -1.36 7.69
C MET A 40 -2.60 -1.99 6.36
N PHE A 41 -2.67 -1.20 5.29
CA PHE A 41 -2.97 -1.69 3.96
C PHE A 41 -1.91 -2.70 3.49
N LYS A 42 -0.61 -2.36 3.63
CA LYS A 42 0.50 -3.28 3.33
C LYS A 42 0.39 -4.58 4.13
N LYS A 43 0.25 -4.49 5.45
CA LYS A 43 0.15 -5.66 6.34
C LYS A 43 -1.07 -6.54 6.05
N MET A 44 -2.18 -5.94 5.63
CA MET A 44 -3.42 -6.68 5.35
C MET A 44 -3.39 -7.41 4.00
N ILE A 45 -2.71 -6.83 3.00
CA ILE A 45 -2.73 -7.31 1.62
C ILE A 45 -1.49 -8.12 1.26
N HIS A 46 -0.34 -7.78 1.83
CA HIS A 46 0.93 -8.46 1.62
C HIS A 46 1.74 -8.44 2.93
N PRO A 47 1.31 -9.20 3.96
CA PRO A 47 2.05 -9.28 5.21
C PRO A 47 3.46 -9.81 4.94
N GLU A 48 4.47 -9.08 5.41
CA GLU A 48 5.83 -9.61 5.45
C GLU A 48 5.86 -10.80 6.41
N GLU A 49 6.27 -11.97 5.94
CA GLU A 49 6.50 -13.11 6.82
C GLU A 49 7.69 -12.78 7.75
N PRO A 50 7.63 -13.09 9.05
CA PRO A 50 8.80 -12.97 9.90
C PRO A 50 9.91 -13.87 9.36
N ASP A 51 11.14 -13.36 9.28
CA ASP A 51 12.36 -14.06 8.83
C ASP A 51 12.72 -15.34 9.64
N SER A 52 11.85 -15.82 10.53
CA SER A 52 12.08 -17.03 11.32
C SER A 52 11.55 -18.28 10.63
N TYR A 53 12.15 -18.67 9.51
CA TYR A 53 12.10 -20.07 9.09
C TYR A 53 13.37 -20.76 9.57
N ASN A 54 13.31 -21.37 10.76
CA ASN A 54 14.25 -22.42 11.15
C ASN A 54 13.76 -23.73 10.52
N PRO A 55 14.47 -24.33 9.54
CA PRO A 55 14.04 -25.60 8.97
C PRO A 55 14.08 -26.69 10.05
N GLN A 56 12.93 -27.25 10.43
CA GLN A 56 12.91 -28.52 11.14
C GLN A 56 13.32 -29.64 10.16
N PRO A 57 14.25 -30.53 10.53
CA PRO A 57 14.65 -31.64 9.68
C PRO A 57 13.58 -32.73 9.78
N SER A 58 12.62 -32.71 8.87
CA SER A 58 11.76 -33.87 8.61
C SER A 58 11.61 -34.04 7.11
N GLY A 59 11.96 -35.24 6.63
CA GLY A 59 12.17 -35.60 5.23
C GLY A 59 10.91 -35.63 4.35
N SER A 60 10.14 -34.54 4.35
CA SER A 60 9.11 -34.26 3.36
C SER A 60 9.61 -33.09 2.53
N GLN A 61 9.58 -33.22 1.20
CA GLN A 61 10.03 -32.15 0.30
C GLN A 61 9.43 -30.81 0.72
N PRO A 62 10.25 -29.75 0.93
CA PRO A 62 9.71 -28.44 1.20
C PRO A 62 8.96 -27.99 -0.06
N THR A 63 7.63 -27.94 0.00
CA THR A 63 6.86 -27.06 -0.85
C THR A 63 7.44 -25.68 -0.63
N ARG A 64 8.24 -25.19 -1.59
CA ARG A 64 8.68 -23.80 -1.61
C ARG A 64 7.42 -22.96 -1.53
N VAL A 65 7.13 -22.41 -0.36
CA VAL A 65 6.13 -21.36 -0.19
C VAL A 65 6.74 -20.15 -0.88
N GLY A 66 6.65 -20.12 -2.20
CA GLY A 66 7.12 -19.00 -2.99
C GLY A 66 6.30 -17.79 -2.57
N LYS A 67 6.98 -16.68 -2.23
CA LYS A 67 6.35 -15.39 -1.93
C LYS A 67 5.26 -15.15 -2.98
N SER A 68 4.00 -15.08 -2.53
CA SER A 68 2.89 -14.80 -3.44
C SER A 68 3.19 -13.52 -4.21
N PRO A 69 2.94 -13.47 -5.53
CA PRO A 69 3.30 -12.30 -6.32
C PRO A 69 2.66 -11.05 -5.73
N LYS A 70 3.47 -10.00 -5.57
CA LYS A 70 3.04 -8.73 -4.97
C LYS A 70 1.83 -8.16 -5.74
N PRO A 71 0.68 -7.91 -5.07
CA PRO A 71 -0.51 -7.38 -5.72
C PRO A 71 -0.26 -6.01 -6.36
N LEU A 72 -0.92 -5.72 -7.48
CA LEU A 72 -0.81 -4.42 -8.17
C LEU A 72 -1.04 -3.23 -7.24
N ALA A 73 -1.99 -3.34 -6.31
CA ALA A 73 -2.28 -2.27 -5.35
C ALA A 73 -1.08 -1.93 -4.44
N ILE A 74 -0.27 -2.93 -4.08
CA ILE A 74 0.96 -2.72 -3.30
C ILE A 74 2.05 -2.12 -4.18
N LYS A 75 2.17 -2.59 -5.43
CA LYS A 75 3.13 -1.99 -6.38
C LYS A 75 2.84 -0.51 -6.63
N TYR A 76 1.56 -0.14 -6.81
CA TYR A 76 1.16 1.26 -6.93
C TYR A 76 1.55 2.06 -5.68
N LEU A 77 1.27 1.53 -4.48
CA LEU A 77 1.62 2.21 -3.24
C LEU A 77 3.14 2.46 -3.11
N GLU A 78 3.97 1.48 -3.46
CA GLU A 78 5.43 1.62 -3.39
C GLU A 78 5.96 2.66 -4.38
N LEU A 79 5.44 2.67 -5.62
CA LEU A 79 5.81 3.68 -6.61
C LEU A 79 5.37 5.10 -6.19
N ILE A 80 4.22 5.21 -5.52
CA ILE A 80 3.75 6.49 -4.95
C ILE A 80 4.69 6.95 -3.84
N GLU A 81 5.02 6.09 -2.88
CA GLU A 81 5.90 6.43 -1.75
C GLU A 81 7.31 6.82 -2.22
N GLU A 82 7.81 6.17 -3.27
CA GLU A 82 9.08 6.51 -3.88
C GLU A 82 9.02 7.86 -4.60
N ALA A 83 7.99 8.12 -5.40
CA ALA A 83 7.78 9.43 -6.02
C ALA A 83 7.68 10.56 -4.97
N GLU A 84 6.96 10.33 -3.86
CA GLU A 84 6.90 11.26 -2.72
C GLU A 84 8.29 11.50 -2.09
N THR A 85 9.10 10.45 -1.99
CA THR A 85 10.47 10.52 -1.45
C THR A 85 11.37 11.36 -2.36
N LEU A 86 11.33 11.13 -3.68
CA LEU A 86 12.06 11.92 -4.67
C LEU A 86 11.66 13.40 -4.62
N LEU A 87 10.36 13.69 -4.58
CA LEU A 87 9.84 15.05 -4.45
C LEU A 87 10.29 15.74 -3.17
N ARG A 88 10.27 15.02 -2.04
CA ARG A 88 10.64 15.54 -0.72
C ARG A 88 12.13 15.79 -0.58
N ALA A 89 12.96 14.85 -1.06
CA ALA A 89 14.41 14.98 -1.09
C ALA A 89 14.88 15.99 -2.16
N ASN A 90 13.99 16.34 -3.10
CA ASN A 90 14.33 17.09 -4.30
C ASN A 90 15.47 16.43 -5.10
N ASP A 91 15.52 15.09 -5.06
CA ASP A 91 16.49 14.28 -5.80
C ASP A 91 15.92 13.95 -7.18
N LEU A 92 16.06 14.90 -8.09
CA LEU A 92 15.45 14.89 -9.43
C LEU A 92 16.52 14.89 -10.53
N SER A 93 17.67 14.27 -10.27
CA SER A 93 18.74 14.11 -11.27
C SER A 93 18.28 13.19 -12.41
N ASP A 94 18.92 13.31 -13.58
CA ASP A 94 18.54 12.53 -14.77
C ASP A 94 18.65 11.02 -14.49
N GLU A 95 19.75 10.59 -13.88
CA GLU A 95 20.02 9.18 -13.51
C GLU A 95 18.92 8.62 -12.60
N VAL A 96 18.62 9.31 -11.50
CA VAL A 96 17.61 8.84 -10.52
C VAL A 96 16.21 8.78 -11.16
N ILE A 97 15.87 9.77 -11.99
CA ILE A 97 14.56 9.83 -12.64
C ILE A 97 14.42 8.74 -13.71
N GLU A 98 15.48 8.47 -14.47
CA GLU A 98 15.49 7.40 -15.48
C GLU A 98 15.34 6.02 -14.82
N GLU A 99 16.08 5.75 -13.73
CA GLU A 99 15.96 4.50 -12.96
C GLU A 99 14.56 4.32 -12.36
N PHE A 100 13.93 5.40 -11.89
CA PHE A 100 12.56 5.36 -11.39
C PHE A 100 11.56 5.13 -12.53
N ALA A 101 11.73 5.80 -13.68
CA ALA A 101 10.86 5.68 -14.84
C ALA A 101 10.81 4.24 -15.38
N TYR A 102 11.94 3.52 -15.45
CA TYR A 102 11.96 2.12 -15.88
C TYR A 102 11.19 1.15 -14.97
N ARG A 103 10.87 1.57 -13.74
CA ARG A 103 10.08 0.76 -12.78
C ARG A 103 8.59 1.10 -12.80
N ILE A 104 8.20 2.16 -13.50
CA ILE A 104 6.80 2.53 -13.69
C ILE A 104 6.09 1.44 -14.49
N ILE A 105 4.95 0.98 -13.98
CA ILE A 105 4.17 -0.11 -14.58
C ILE A 105 3.49 0.34 -15.88
N ASP A 106 3.03 1.58 -15.90
CA ASP A 106 2.38 2.23 -17.03
C ASP A 106 3.45 2.85 -17.95
N GLU A 107 3.69 2.21 -19.10
CA GLU A 107 4.74 2.60 -20.04
C GLU A 107 4.63 4.06 -20.48
N GLU A 108 3.41 4.56 -20.74
CA GLU A 108 3.19 5.95 -21.13
C GLU A 108 3.60 6.94 -20.02
N LEU A 109 3.33 6.61 -18.75
CA LEU A 109 3.79 7.43 -17.63
C LEU A 109 5.31 7.36 -17.44
N GLY A 110 5.91 6.20 -17.70
CA GLY A 110 7.35 5.99 -17.64
C GLY A 110 8.06 6.84 -18.70
N ASP A 111 7.61 6.75 -19.95
CA ASP A 111 8.15 7.51 -21.07
C ASP A 111 8.02 9.02 -20.84
N ARG A 112 6.84 9.47 -20.38
CA ARG A 112 6.62 10.88 -20.02
C ARG A 112 7.57 11.38 -18.94
N LEU A 113 8.00 10.51 -18.03
CA LEU A 113 8.97 10.85 -17.00
C LEU A 113 10.39 10.84 -17.55
N CYS A 114 10.77 9.87 -18.38
CA CYS A 114 12.06 9.85 -19.08
C CYS A 114 12.27 11.11 -19.95
N GLU A 115 11.23 11.53 -20.67
CA GLU A 115 11.25 12.71 -21.54
C GLU A 115 11.13 14.04 -20.77
N SER A 116 10.93 13.98 -19.45
CA SER A 116 10.75 15.17 -18.64
C SER A 116 12.07 15.92 -18.37
N THR A 117 11.94 17.23 -18.23
CA THR A 117 13.01 18.18 -17.95
C THR A 117 13.02 18.57 -16.47
N ILE A 118 14.11 19.16 -16.01
CA ILE A 118 14.24 19.71 -14.65
C ILE A 118 13.07 20.63 -14.29
N THR A 119 12.51 21.36 -15.27
CA THR A 119 11.41 22.30 -15.04
C THR A 119 10.04 21.67 -14.82
N ASN A 120 9.78 20.46 -15.35
CA ASN A 120 8.45 19.82 -15.28
C ASN A 120 8.46 18.44 -14.59
N ARG A 121 9.62 17.88 -14.21
CA ARG A 121 9.73 16.61 -13.46
C ARG A 121 8.81 16.52 -12.26
N LYS A 122 8.72 17.60 -11.48
CA LYS A 122 7.86 17.65 -10.29
C LYS A 122 6.39 17.44 -10.65
N GLU A 123 5.93 18.04 -11.74
CA GLU A 123 4.55 17.92 -12.22
C GLU A 123 4.27 16.51 -12.73
N VAL A 124 5.22 15.90 -13.44
CA VAL A 124 5.09 14.52 -13.92
C VAL A 124 5.04 13.52 -12.75
N LEU A 125 5.91 13.67 -11.73
CA LEU A 125 5.87 12.85 -10.53
C LEU A 125 4.55 13.02 -9.76
N GLN A 126 4.02 14.24 -9.66
CA GLN A 126 2.70 14.49 -9.06
C GLN A 126 1.57 13.83 -9.86
N ALA A 127 1.66 13.82 -11.19
CA ALA A 127 0.70 13.12 -12.04
C ALA A 127 0.74 11.60 -11.82
N ILE A 128 1.94 11.02 -11.68
CA ILE A 128 2.12 9.60 -11.35
C ILE A 128 1.48 9.27 -9.99
N ILE A 129 1.74 10.09 -8.96
CA ILE A 129 1.15 9.90 -7.62
C ILE A 129 -0.38 9.90 -7.70
N LYS A 130 -0.97 10.85 -8.44
CA LYS A 130 -2.42 10.98 -8.59
C LYS A 130 -3.03 9.80 -9.35
N GLU A 131 -2.43 9.41 -10.48
CA GLU A 131 -2.91 8.34 -11.33
C GLU A 131 -2.86 7.00 -10.60
N TYR A 132 -1.71 6.68 -9.98
CA TYR A 132 -1.56 5.45 -9.21
C TYR A 132 -2.36 5.44 -7.92
N GLY A 133 -2.55 6.60 -7.27
CA GLY A 133 -3.49 6.72 -6.15
C GLY A 133 -4.90 6.32 -6.57
N THR A 134 -5.36 6.82 -7.72
CA THR A 134 -6.68 6.50 -8.27
C THR A 134 -6.78 5.01 -8.65
N LYS A 135 -5.84 4.51 -9.45
CA LYS A 135 -5.78 3.09 -9.87
C LYS A 135 -5.72 2.13 -8.67
N MET A 136 -4.99 2.50 -7.60
CA MET A 136 -4.91 1.71 -6.37
C MET A 136 -6.29 1.56 -5.71
N LEU A 137 -7.05 2.65 -5.56
CA LEU A 137 -8.39 2.64 -4.95
C LEU A 137 -9.38 1.76 -5.72
N GLU A 138 -9.22 1.66 -7.04
CA GLU A 138 -10.08 0.85 -7.89
C GLU A 138 -9.83 -0.66 -7.76
N THR A 139 -8.66 -1.05 -7.24
CA THR A 139 -8.29 -2.46 -7.10
C THR A 139 -9.20 -3.22 -6.13
N LYS A 140 -9.40 -4.51 -6.42
CA LYS A 140 -10.12 -5.43 -5.50
C LYS A 140 -9.48 -5.49 -4.11
N HIS A 141 -8.15 -5.40 -4.05
CA HIS A 141 -7.40 -5.43 -2.78
C HIS A 141 -7.74 -4.21 -1.91
N PHE A 142 -7.78 -3.01 -2.49
CA PHE A 142 -8.15 -1.80 -1.76
C PHE A 142 -9.62 -1.80 -1.33
N LYS A 143 -10.53 -2.21 -2.21
CA LYS A 143 -11.95 -2.38 -1.85
C LYS A 143 -12.14 -3.35 -0.69
N ASN A 144 -11.43 -4.49 -0.70
CA ASN A 144 -11.45 -5.46 0.40
C ASN A 144 -10.87 -4.90 1.70
N PHE A 145 -9.80 -4.08 1.62
CA PHE A 145 -9.24 -3.39 2.78
C PHE A 145 -10.29 -2.49 3.42
N LYS A 146 -10.98 -1.66 2.63
CA LYS A 146 -12.05 -0.79 3.13
C LYS A 146 -13.19 -1.59 3.78
N THR A 147 -13.66 -2.66 3.14
CA THR A 147 -14.70 -3.54 3.70
C THR A 147 -14.30 -4.09 5.07
N LYS A 148 -13.06 -4.57 5.21
CA LYS A 148 -12.55 -5.11 6.47
C LYS A 148 -12.47 -4.05 7.57
N LEU A 149 -12.12 -2.81 7.25
CA LEU A 149 -12.15 -1.70 8.23
C LEU A 149 -13.59 -1.44 8.72
N ILE A 150 -14.56 -1.42 7.81
CA ILE A 150 -15.99 -1.23 8.14
C ILE A 150 -16.50 -2.38 9.03
N GLU A 151 -16.17 -3.63 8.69
CA GLU A 151 -16.52 -4.80 9.50
C GLU A 151 -15.93 -4.71 10.91
N ALA A 152 -14.65 -4.33 11.04
CA ALA A 152 -14.00 -4.14 12.32
C ALA A 152 -14.63 -3.02 13.15
N HIS A 153 -14.98 -1.90 12.51
CA HIS A 153 -15.68 -0.79 13.15
C HIS A 153 -17.06 -1.22 13.67
N ASN A 154 -17.86 -1.91 12.86
CA ASN A 154 -19.19 -2.37 13.23
C ASN A 154 -19.15 -3.47 14.30
N GLY A 155 -18.16 -4.36 14.28
CA GLY A 155 -17.93 -5.36 15.32
C GLY A 155 -17.74 -4.73 16.70
N LYS A 156 -17.07 -3.57 16.78
CA LYS A 156 -16.93 -2.82 18.05
C LYS A 156 -18.23 -2.16 18.52
N GLU A 157 -19.21 -1.92 17.65
CA GLU A 157 -20.54 -1.43 18.07
C GLU A 157 -21.36 -2.50 18.77
N ILE A 158 -21.27 -3.76 18.32
CA ILE A 158 -22.02 -4.88 18.88
C ILE A 158 -21.54 -5.19 20.31
N ILE A 159 -20.23 -5.11 20.54
CA ILE A 159 -19.63 -5.35 21.87
C ILE A 159 -20.01 -4.27 22.88
N LYS A 160 -20.14 -3.00 22.46
CA LYS A 160 -20.58 -1.90 23.36
C LYS A 160 -22.05 -1.97 23.76
N LYS A 161 -22.88 -2.73 23.02
CA LYS A 161 -24.33 -2.87 23.26
C LYS A 161 -24.70 -4.17 23.99
N SER A 162 -23.72 -5.03 24.29
CA SER A 162 -23.89 -6.26 25.08
C SER A 162 -23.41 -6.05 26.51
#